data_AF-A0A370X290-F1
#
_entry.id   AF-A0A370X290-F1
#
_cell.length_a   1.000
_cell.length_b   1.000
_cell.length_c   1.000
_cell.angle_alpha   90.00
_cell.angle_beta   90.00
_cell.angle_gamma   90.00
#
_symmetry.space_group_name_H-M   'P 1'
#
loop_
_entity.id
_entity.type
_entity.pdbx_description
1 polymer ?
#
loop_
_entity_poly.entity_id
_entity_poly.type
_entity_poly.pdbx_seq_one_letter_code
_entity_poly.pdbx_strand_id
1 'polypeptide(L)'
;MFGWLAAHSTPLCRHVSPTILSRRMRRITPQRLLRTLPDLGVVLYLHATSSAVISEAHPPGLLVAQRAFAPLLDTHWLCATSVVTDDGPREWWECIDRLGRPRARLHLLPDTDYLAWDAVTAPHESDIGPSAGRPGQWLRPNSARVVSFSLCRFAGLYVLDYVPAASLSPLGSRVALHIANAESAVLQK
;
A
#
# COMPACT_ATOMS: atom_id res chain seq x y z
N MET A 1 -1.93 -54.66 31.66
CA MET A 1 -1.92 -55.23 30.30
C MET A 1 -1.99 -54.06 29.33
N PHE A 2 -0.86 -53.66 28.75
CA PHE A 2 -0.70 -52.48 27.91
C PHE A 2 -1.09 -52.82 26.47
N GLY A 3 -2.10 -52.14 25.93
CA GLY A 3 -2.51 -52.26 24.53
C GLY A 3 -2.25 -50.94 23.81
N TRP A 4 -1.11 -50.88 23.10
CA TRP A 4 -0.78 -49.83 22.15
C TRP A 4 -1.59 -50.01 20.87
N LEU A 5 -2.18 -48.93 20.36
CA LEU A 5 -2.57 -48.84 18.94
C LEU A 5 -1.79 -47.68 18.32
N ALA A 6 -0.79 -48.04 17.53
CA ALA A 6 -0.05 -47.14 16.66
C ALA A 6 -0.98 -46.69 15.52
N ALA A 7 -1.39 -45.43 15.55
CA ALA A 7 -1.94 -44.77 14.37
C ALA A 7 -0.78 -44.10 13.62
N HIS A 8 -0.24 -44.80 12.63
CA HIS A 8 0.58 -44.17 11.59
C HIS A 8 -0.33 -43.26 10.77
N SER A 9 -0.35 -41.98 11.14
CA SER A 9 -0.82 -40.92 10.26
C SER A 9 0.41 -40.37 9.55
N THR A 10 0.52 -40.63 8.25
CA THR A 10 1.39 -39.89 7.35
C THR A 10 0.74 -38.53 7.09
N PRO A 11 1.24 -37.41 7.65
CA PRO A 11 0.86 -36.12 7.11
C PRO A 11 1.53 -36.01 5.74
N LEU A 12 0.70 -36.02 4.68
CA LEU A 12 1.07 -35.36 3.44
C LEU A 12 1.25 -33.88 3.77
N CYS A 13 2.47 -33.51 4.16
CA CYS A 13 2.87 -32.13 4.37
C CYS A 13 2.73 -31.39 3.03
N ARG A 14 1.57 -30.77 2.78
CA ARG A 14 1.56 -29.52 2.03
C ARG A 14 2.36 -28.54 2.88
N HIS A 15 3.61 -28.29 2.47
CA HIS A 15 4.40 -27.17 2.97
C HIS A 15 3.60 -25.88 2.74
N VAL A 16 2.75 -25.52 3.69
CA VAL A 16 2.31 -24.15 3.88
C VAL A 16 3.43 -23.53 4.68
N SER A 17 4.42 -22.97 3.99
CA SER A 17 5.42 -22.14 4.64
C SER A 17 4.66 -21.07 5.44
N PRO A 18 4.89 -20.93 6.76
CA PRO A 18 4.24 -19.88 7.53
C PRO A 18 4.69 -18.54 6.95
N THR A 19 3.78 -17.89 6.24
CA THR A 19 3.99 -16.56 5.69
C THR A 19 4.18 -15.61 6.87
N ILE A 20 5.42 -15.19 7.13
CA ILE A 20 5.71 -14.19 8.17
C ILE A 20 5.09 -12.88 7.71
N LEU A 21 4.01 -12.48 8.38
CA LEU A 21 3.29 -11.24 8.13
C LEU A 21 3.53 -10.29 9.30
N SER A 22 4.13 -9.14 9.01
CA SER A 22 4.22 -8.02 9.95
C SER A 22 3.29 -6.91 9.49
N ARG A 23 2.52 -6.34 10.41
CA ARG A 23 1.59 -5.24 10.13
C ARG A 23 1.72 -4.16 11.21
N ARG A 24 1.98 -2.93 10.78
CA ARG A 24 2.09 -1.74 11.64
C ARG A 24 1.12 -0.69 11.17
N MET A 25 0.32 -0.14 12.08
CA MET A 25 -0.68 0.88 11.79
C MET A 25 -0.20 2.21 12.34
N ARG A 26 -0.24 3.26 11.52
CA ARG A 26 0.15 4.61 11.90
C ARG A 26 -0.93 5.60 11.54
N ARG A 27 -1.26 6.51 12.44
CA ARG A 27 -2.12 7.66 12.11
C ARG A 27 -1.34 8.70 11.30
N ILE A 28 -1.93 9.19 10.23
CA ILE A 28 -1.34 10.24 9.38
C ILE A 28 -2.40 11.28 9.00
N THR A 29 -1.99 12.51 8.72
CA THR A 29 -2.88 13.49 8.09
C THR A 29 -2.69 13.47 6.58
N PRO A 30 -3.73 13.76 5.77
CA PRO A 30 -3.57 13.89 4.33
C PRO A 30 -2.45 14.87 3.94
N GLN A 31 -2.30 15.99 4.67
CA GLN A 31 -1.20 16.93 4.39
C GLN A 31 0.18 16.31 4.62
N ARG A 32 0.35 15.54 5.70
CA ARG A 32 1.64 14.90 6.00
C ARG A 32 1.95 13.83 4.97
N LEU A 33 0.96 13.01 4.60
CA LEU A 33 1.12 11.98 3.56
C LEU A 33 1.57 12.61 2.24
N LEU A 34 0.83 13.61 1.73
CA LEU A 34 1.14 14.23 0.45
C LEU A 34 2.53 14.88 0.42
N ARG A 35 3.02 15.38 1.55
CA ARG A 35 4.37 15.96 1.67
C ARG A 35 5.47 14.90 1.65
N THR A 36 5.21 13.68 2.11
CA THR A 36 6.22 12.61 2.15
C THR A 36 6.26 11.78 0.87
N LEU A 37 5.18 11.77 0.08
CA LEU A 37 5.11 10.96 -1.14
C LEU A 37 6.21 11.28 -2.18
N PRO A 38 6.59 12.54 -2.43
CA PRO A 38 7.66 12.85 -3.38
C PRO A 38 9.02 12.28 -2.98
N ASP A 39 9.29 12.15 -1.68
CA ASP A 39 10.58 11.67 -1.16
C ASP A 39 10.78 10.16 -1.39
N LEU A 40 9.71 9.42 -1.70
CA LEU A 40 9.78 7.97 -1.94
C LEU A 40 10.45 7.60 -3.28
N GLY A 41 10.56 8.56 -4.19
CA GLY A 41 10.92 8.26 -5.57
C GLY A 41 9.84 7.41 -6.24
N VAL A 42 10.23 6.28 -6.84
CA VAL A 42 9.33 5.46 -7.67
C VAL A 42 8.65 4.39 -6.84
N VAL A 43 7.32 4.33 -6.90
CA VAL A 43 6.49 3.33 -6.21
C VAL A 43 5.43 2.76 -7.15
N LEU A 44 4.90 1.58 -6.82
CA LEU A 44 3.74 1.02 -7.50
C LEU A 44 2.47 1.38 -6.74
N TYR A 45 1.64 2.24 -7.32
CA TYR A 45 0.37 2.69 -6.77
C TYR A 45 -0.79 1.86 -7.31
N LEU A 46 -1.55 1.25 -6.40
CA LEU A 46 -2.74 0.45 -6.69
C LEU A 46 -3.98 1.13 -6.13
N HIS A 47 -5.05 1.18 -6.92
CA HIS A 47 -6.33 1.69 -6.48
C HIS A 47 -7.50 0.96 -7.14
N ALA A 48 -8.67 1.05 -6.51
CA ALA A 48 -9.92 0.70 -7.16
C ALA A 48 -10.38 1.89 -7.99
N THR A 49 -10.73 1.65 -9.26
CA THR A 49 -11.33 2.65 -10.16
C THR A 49 -12.83 2.81 -9.89
N SER A 50 -13.41 1.92 -9.07
CA SER A 50 -14.83 1.97 -8.71
C SER A 50 -15.19 3.29 -8.03
N SER A 51 -16.27 3.89 -8.54
CA SER A 51 -16.91 5.16 -8.13
C SER A 51 -17.49 5.15 -6.71
N ALA A 52 -16.93 4.35 -5.80
CA ALA A 52 -17.30 4.40 -4.39
C ALA A 52 -16.92 5.79 -3.87
N VAL A 53 -17.94 6.64 -3.71
CA VAL A 53 -17.96 8.02 -3.21
C VAL A 53 -16.58 8.44 -2.70
N ILE A 54 -15.80 9.08 -3.58
CA ILE A 54 -14.71 9.94 -3.10
C ILE A 54 -15.43 10.95 -2.21
N SER A 55 -15.06 11.01 -0.94
CA SER A 55 -15.65 11.98 -0.02
C SER A 55 -15.58 13.36 -0.66
N GLU A 56 -16.73 14.01 -0.87
CA GLU A 56 -16.75 15.34 -1.50
C GLU A 56 -16.02 16.37 -0.63
N ALA A 57 -15.88 16.08 0.66
CA ALA A 57 -15.09 16.85 1.61
C ALA A 57 -13.58 16.63 1.39
N HIS A 58 -13.02 17.36 0.44
CA HIS A 58 -11.57 17.43 0.24
C HIS A 58 -10.92 18.18 1.41
N PRO A 59 -9.77 17.72 1.93
CA PRO A 59 -9.04 18.47 2.94
C PRO A 59 -8.65 19.85 2.39
N PRO A 60 -8.83 20.93 3.18
CA PRO A 60 -8.58 22.28 2.70
C PRO A 60 -7.12 22.46 2.29
N GLY A 61 -6.91 23.13 1.17
CA GLY A 61 -5.57 23.45 0.67
C GLY A 61 -4.86 22.32 -0.08
N LEU A 62 -5.49 21.17 -0.30
CA LEU A 62 -4.92 20.04 -1.04
C LEU A 62 -5.74 19.72 -2.29
N LEU A 63 -5.05 19.41 -3.38
CA LEU A 63 -5.61 18.95 -4.65
C LEU A 63 -4.78 17.79 -5.20
N VAL A 64 -5.38 17.03 -6.10
CA VAL A 64 -4.70 16.04 -6.94
C VAL A 64 -4.88 16.40 -8.41
N ALA A 65 -3.82 16.28 -9.20
CA ALA A 65 -3.88 16.53 -10.65
C ALA A 65 -4.71 15.45 -11.37
N GLN A 66 -4.79 14.25 -10.81
CA GLN A 66 -5.54 13.13 -11.37
C GLN A 66 -6.50 12.50 -10.37
N ARG A 67 -7.71 12.17 -10.84
CA ARG A 67 -8.75 11.50 -10.03
C ARG A 67 -8.29 10.18 -9.43
N ALA A 68 -7.38 9.47 -10.09
CA ALA A 68 -6.80 8.22 -9.59
C ALA A 68 -6.12 8.39 -8.22
N PHE A 69 -5.63 9.59 -7.89
CA PHE A 69 -4.96 9.89 -6.61
C PHE A 69 -5.88 10.46 -5.54
N ALA A 70 -7.15 10.71 -5.85
CA ALA A 70 -8.12 11.19 -4.86
C ALA A 70 -8.18 10.34 -3.57
N PRO A 71 -8.02 8.99 -3.60
CA PRO A 71 -7.90 8.18 -2.39
C PRO A 71 -6.84 8.66 -1.37
N LEU A 72 -5.76 9.29 -1.83
CA LEU A 72 -4.69 9.77 -0.96
C LEU A 72 -5.12 10.99 -0.12
N LEU A 73 -6.07 11.78 -0.63
CA LEU A 73 -6.62 12.94 0.09
C LEU A 73 -7.49 12.55 1.28
N ASP A 74 -8.01 11.34 1.28
CA ASP A 74 -8.90 10.84 2.36
C ASP A 74 -8.16 9.92 3.33
N THR A 75 -6.83 9.83 3.23
CA THR A 75 -6.03 8.90 4.03
C THR A 75 -5.79 9.45 5.45
N HIS A 76 -6.22 8.67 6.43
CA HIS A 76 -6.09 8.99 7.85
C HIS A 76 -5.22 7.99 8.63
N TRP A 77 -5.03 6.79 8.07
CA TRP A 77 -4.10 5.82 8.59
C TRP A 77 -3.30 5.16 7.46
N LEU A 78 -2.05 4.83 7.75
CA LEU A 78 -1.23 3.96 6.93
C LEU A 78 -1.06 2.63 7.65
N CYS A 79 -1.33 1.55 6.92
CA CYS A 79 -1.07 0.20 7.37
C CYS A 79 0.13 -0.34 6.60
N ALA A 80 1.31 -0.27 7.21
CA ALA A 80 2.52 -0.84 6.66
C ALA A 80 2.49 -2.36 6.86
N THR A 81 2.53 -3.10 5.77
CA THR A 81 2.55 -4.56 5.77
C THR A 81 3.82 -5.04 5.12
N SER A 82 4.50 -5.99 5.76
CA SER A 82 5.67 -6.69 5.24
C SER A 82 5.38 -8.18 5.29
N VAL A 83 5.70 -8.87 4.19
CA VAL A 83 5.50 -10.30 4.04
C VAL A 83 6.67 -10.93 3.30
N VAL A 84 7.09 -12.11 3.73
CA VAL A 84 8.07 -12.92 3.00
C VAL A 84 7.31 -13.94 2.15
N THR A 85 7.41 -13.81 0.82
CA THR A 85 6.85 -14.77 -0.15
C THR A 85 7.97 -15.64 -0.73
N ASP A 86 7.61 -16.65 -1.53
CA ASP A 86 8.57 -17.47 -2.27
C ASP A 86 9.44 -16.64 -3.24
N ASP A 87 8.92 -15.49 -3.69
CA ASP A 87 9.59 -14.53 -4.57
C ASP A 87 10.33 -13.42 -3.79
N GLY A 88 10.53 -13.61 -2.50
CA GLY A 88 11.24 -12.70 -1.59
C GLY A 88 10.33 -11.78 -0.77
N PRO A 89 10.92 -10.83 -0.02
CA PRO A 89 10.15 -9.89 0.77
C PRO A 89 9.30 -8.96 -0.11
N ARG A 90 8.12 -8.63 0.38
CA ARG A 90 7.18 -7.67 -0.21
C ARG A 90 6.72 -6.73 0.87
N GLU A 91 6.76 -5.44 0.59
CA GLU A 91 6.30 -4.40 1.49
C GLU A 91 5.31 -3.49 0.78
N TRP A 92 4.28 -3.07 1.51
CA TRP A 92 3.32 -2.09 1.03
C TRP A 92 2.70 -1.29 2.15
N TRP A 93 2.15 -0.13 1.80
CA TRP A 93 1.25 0.66 2.66
C TRP A 93 -0.16 0.58 2.13
N GLU A 94 -1.11 0.24 3.00
CA GLU A 94 -2.52 0.48 2.71
C GLU A 94 -2.91 1.85 3.25
N CYS A 95 -3.45 2.69 2.37
CA CYS A 95 -4.03 3.98 2.70
C CYS A 95 -5.47 3.78 3.17
N ILE A 96 -5.74 4.09 4.43
CA ILE A 96 -7.02 3.82 5.10
C ILE A 96 -7.74 5.13 5.41
N ASP A 97 -9.02 5.21 5.03
CA ASP A 97 -9.88 6.38 5.28
C ASP A 97 -10.39 6.45 6.73
N ARG A 98 -11.10 7.55 7.07
CA ARG A 98 -11.72 7.76 8.40
C ARG A 98 -12.65 6.64 8.86
N LEU A 99 -13.21 5.88 7.92
CA LEU A 99 -14.14 4.78 8.16
C LEU A 99 -13.43 3.43 8.31
N GLY A 100 -12.10 3.41 8.24
CA GLY A 100 -11.31 2.18 8.34
C GLY A 100 -11.26 1.39 7.03
N ARG A 101 -11.62 1.98 5.88
CA ARG A 101 -11.58 1.31 4.58
C ARG A 101 -10.24 1.53 3.89
N PRO A 102 -9.57 0.49 3.38
CA PRO A 102 -8.43 0.67 2.50
C PRO A 102 -8.91 1.23 1.14
N ARG A 103 -8.35 2.37 0.74
CA ARG A 103 -8.75 3.11 -0.47
C ARG A 103 -7.71 3.04 -1.58
N ALA A 104 -6.44 2.90 -1.20
CA ALA A 104 -5.32 2.71 -2.11
C ALA A 104 -4.21 1.92 -1.43
N ARG A 105 -3.27 1.44 -2.24
CA ARG A 105 -2.09 0.74 -1.76
C ARG A 105 -0.85 1.24 -2.50
N LEU A 106 0.25 1.43 -1.80
CA LEU A 106 1.56 1.71 -2.39
C LEU A 106 2.46 0.52 -2.12
N HIS A 107 3.08 -0.06 -3.13
CA HIS A 107 4.09 -1.09 -2.95
C HIS A 107 5.49 -0.51 -3.10
N LEU A 108 6.38 -0.97 -2.22
CA LEU A 108 7.81 -0.75 -2.33
C LEU A 108 8.32 -1.48 -3.59
N LEU A 109 9.05 -0.76 -4.42
CA LEU A 109 9.80 -1.29 -5.54
C LEU A 109 11.31 -1.24 -5.23
N PRO A 110 12.14 -2.01 -5.95
CA PRO A 110 13.60 -1.89 -5.88
C PRO A 110 14.13 -0.46 -6.11
N ASP A 111 13.39 0.33 -6.88
CA ASP A 111 13.70 1.72 -7.23
C ASP A 111 13.15 2.75 -6.22
N THR A 112 12.43 2.31 -5.19
CA THR A 112 11.91 3.17 -4.13
C THR A 112 13.05 3.57 -3.18
N ASP A 113 13.05 4.83 -2.73
CA ASP A 113 13.92 5.25 -1.62
C ASP A 113 13.46 4.57 -0.32
N TYR A 114 14.19 3.52 0.07
CA TYR A 114 13.86 2.72 1.25
C TYR A 114 13.99 3.51 2.57
N LEU A 115 14.89 4.50 2.63
CA LEU A 115 15.06 5.31 3.85
C LEU A 115 13.89 6.27 4.02
N ALA A 116 13.45 6.90 2.91
CA ALA A 116 12.24 7.72 2.92
C ALA A 116 10.99 6.87 3.25
N TRP A 117 10.92 5.66 2.71
CA TRP A 117 9.87 4.69 3.05
C TRP A 117 9.86 4.37 4.56
N ASP A 118 10.97 3.92 5.13
CA ASP A 118 11.01 3.53 6.54
C ASP A 118 10.74 4.74 7.46
N ALA A 119 11.22 5.94 7.13
CA ALA A 119 10.93 7.16 7.91
C ALA A 119 9.42 7.50 8.02
N VAL A 120 8.61 7.13 7.02
CA VAL A 120 7.15 7.30 7.05
C VAL A 120 6.47 6.23 7.91
N THR A 121 7.13 5.13 8.25
CA THR A 121 6.55 4.06 9.08
C THR A 121 7.28 3.79 10.38
N ALA A 122 8.34 4.58 10.65
CA ALA A 122 9.09 4.53 11.89
C ALA A 122 8.15 4.71 13.10
N PRO A 123 8.36 3.92 14.18
CA PRO A 123 7.52 3.97 15.37
C PRO A 123 7.44 5.39 15.94
N HIS A 124 6.23 5.83 16.29
CA HIS A 124 6.02 7.04 17.08
C HIS A 124 5.07 6.70 18.24
N GLU A 125 5.18 7.41 19.36
CA GLU A 125 4.48 7.18 20.63
C GLU A 125 2.93 7.12 20.59
N SER A 126 2.28 7.20 19.43
CA SER A 126 0.81 7.23 19.32
C SER A 126 0.29 6.41 18.15
N ASP A 127 0.49 5.09 18.23
CA ASP A 127 -0.04 4.10 17.29
C ASP A 127 -1.38 3.50 17.76
N ILE A 128 -2.32 4.36 18.18
CA ILE A 128 -3.71 3.93 18.38
C ILE A 128 -4.40 3.93 17.00
N GLY A 129 -4.32 2.78 16.33
CA GLY A 129 -5.07 2.52 15.10
C GLY A 129 -6.59 2.46 15.33
N PRO A 130 -7.41 2.57 14.28
CA PRO A 130 -8.82 2.26 14.40
C PRO A 130 -8.97 0.80 14.84
N SER A 131 -9.96 0.51 15.70
CA SER A 131 -10.32 -0.88 16.01
C SER A 131 -10.49 -1.61 14.69
N ALA A 132 -9.74 -2.71 14.50
CA ALA A 132 -9.57 -3.39 13.22
C ALA A 132 -10.91 -3.40 12.47
N GLY A 133 -10.95 -2.71 11.33
CA GLY A 133 -12.17 -2.58 10.54
C GLY A 133 -12.82 -3.94 10.34
N ARG A 134 -14.16 -3.99 10.29
CA ARG A 134 -14.93 -5.24 10.18
C ARG A 134 -14.24 -6.20 9.20
N PRO A 135 -14.00 -7.47 9.57
CA PRO A 135 -13.38 -8.44 8.69
C PRO A 135 -14.15 -8.48 7.36
N GLY A 136 -13.46 -8.22 6.25
CA GLY A 136 -14.02 -8.29 4.89
C GLY A 136 -13.88 -7.04 4.01
N GLN A 137 -13.42 -5.89 4.51
CA GLN A 137 -13.19 -4.70 3.66
C GLN A 137 -11.74 -4.66 3.18
N TRP A 138 -11.38 -5.56 2.25
CA TRP A 138 -10.07 -5.56 1.60
C TRP A 138 -10.12 -4.69 0.35
N LEU A 139 -9.00 -4.03 0.04
CA LEU A 139 -8.86 -3.36 -1.25
C LEU A 139 -8.92 -4.42 -2.35
N ARG A 140 -9.72 -4.14 -3.37
CA ARG A 140 -9.75 -4.89 -4.63
C ARG A 140 -9.26 -3.94 -5.72
N PRO A 141 -7.95 -3.76 -5.85
CA PRO A 141 -7.40 -2.86 -6.85
C PRO A 141 -7.69 -3.45 -8.23
N ASN A 142 -8.07 -2.60 -9.17
CA ASN A 142 -8.23 -2.99 -10.58
C ASN A 142 -7.31 -2.18 -11.51
N SER A 143 -6.61 -1.20 -10.94
CA SER A 143 -5.66 -0.34 -11.62
C SER A 143 -4.37 -0.31 -10.79
N ALA A 144 -3.24 -0.47 -11.47
CA ALA A 144 -1.91 -0.32 -10.92
C ALA A 144 -1.14 0.68 -11.80
N ARG A 145 -0.32 1.53 -11.20
CA ARG A 145 0.51 2.48 -11.93
C ARG A 145 1.85 2.66 -11.24
N VAL A 146 2.93 2.62 -12.02
CA VAL A 146 4.25 3.04 -11.54
C VAL A 146 4.30 4.57 -11.56
N VAL A 147 4.54 5.17 -10.40
CA VAL A 147 4.50 6.63 -10.25
C VAL A 147 5.68 7.12 -9.43
N SER A 148 6.19 8.29 -9.79
CA SER A 148 6.95 9.15 -8.88
C SER A 148 6.08 10.35 -8.57
N PHE A 149 5.70 10.54 -7.31
CA PHE A 149 4.86 11.67 -6.94
C PHE A 149 5.65 12.97 -6.99
N SER A 150 4.96 14.07 -7.29
CA SER A 150 5.48 15.42 -7.13
C SER A 150 4.44 16.27 -6.42
N LEU A 151 4.89 17.20 -5.59
CA LEU A 151 4.01 18.12 -4.88
C LEU A 151 4.41 19.54 -5.25
N CYS A 152 3.53 20.26 -5.95
CA CYS A 152 3.75 21.65 -6.30
C CYS A 152 2.75 22.55 -5.58
N ARG A 153 3.08 23.84 -5.48
CA ARG A 153 2.18 24.85 -4.92
C ARG A 153 1.62 25.72 -6.04
N PHE A 154 0.30 25.79 -6.14
CA PHE A 154 -0.40 26.57 -7.16
C PHE A 154 -1.52 27.39 -6.52
N ALA A 155 -1.47 28.72 -6.67
CA ALA A 155 -2.46 29.64 -6.10
C ALA A 155 -2.77 29.41 -4.60
N GLY A 156 -1.75 29.06 -3.80
CA GLY A 156 -1.91 28.79 -2.37
C GLY A 156 -2.36 27.37 -2.01
N LEU A 157 -2.67 26.54 -3.00
CA LEU A 157 -3.01 25.12 -2.84
C LEU A 157 -1.78 24.24 -3.07
N TYR A 158 -1.69 23.11 -2.38
CA TYR A 158 -0.74 22.05 -2.70
C TYR A 158 -1.41 21.08 -3.67
N VAL A 159 -0.80 20.85 -4.82
CA VAL A 159 -1.29 19.94 -5.85
C VAL A 159 -0.35 18.75 -5.93
N LEU A 160 -0.87 17.56 -5.61
CA LEU A 160 -0.16 16.31 -5.83
C LEU A 160 -0.33 15.92 -7.30
N ASP A 161 0.79 15.85 -8.00
CA ASP A 161 0.88 15.32 -9.34
C ASP A 161 1.82 14.10 -9.33
N TYR A 162 2.10 13.58 -10.51
CA TYR A 162 3.05 12.51 -10.71
C TYR A 162 3.85 12.76 -11.98
N VAL A 163 5.09 12.32 -11.94
CA VAL A 163 5.91 12.16 -13.12
C VAL A 163 5.79 10.68 -13.50
N PRO A 164 5.38 10.35 -14.74
CA PRO A 164 5.52 8.99 -15.25
C PRO A 164 6.97 8.56 -15.04
N ALA A 165 7.19 7.41 -14.40
CA ALA A 165 8.54 6.95 -14.09
C ALA A 165 9.26 6.60 -15.41
N ALA A 166 9.93 7.59 -16.01
CA ALA A 166 10.54 7.49 -17.33
C ALA A 166 11.65 6.43 -17.41
N SER A 167 12.20 6.05 -16.25
CA SER A 167 13.25 5.03 -16.15
C SER A 167 13.08 4.19 -14.88
N LEU A 168 12.09 3.30 -14.87
CA LEU A 168 12.07 2.21 -13.91
C LEU A 168 13.14 1.19 -14.31
N SER A 169 13.93 0.68 -13.35
CA SER A 169 14.91 -0.36 -13.64
C SER A 169 14.25 -1.62 -14.24
N PRO A 170 14.98 -2.46 -15.00
CA PRO A 170 14.44 -3.73 -15.48
C PRO A 170 13.97 -4.66 -14.35
N LEU A 171 14.61 -4.57 -13.17
CA LEU A 171 14.20 -5.33 -11.99
C LEU A 171 12.88 -4.78 -11.43
N GLY A 172 12.78 -3.45 -11.22
CA GLY A 172 11.57 -2.80 -10.77
C GLY A 172 10.38 -3.05 -11.69
N SER A 173 10.61 -3.04 -13.01
CA SER A 173 9.57 -3.34 -14.01
C SER A 173 9.02 -4.75 -13.87
N ARG A 174 9.89 -5.75 -13.68
CA ARG A 174 9.47 -7.15 -13.46
C ARG A 174 8.73 -7.31 -12.14
N VAL A 175 9.21 -6.69 -11.06
CA VAL A 175 8.56 -6.74 -9.75
C VAL A 175 7.18 -6.07 -9.81
N ALA A 176 7.08 -4.89 -10.43
CA ALA A 176 5.82 -4.17 -10.59
C ALA A 176 4.77 -4.97 -11.37
N LEU A 177 5.18 -5.59 -12.49
CA LEU A 177 4.29 -6.45 -13.28
C LEU A 177 3.85 -7.69 -12.48
N HIS A 178 4.77 -8.33 -11.76
CA HIS A 178 4.46 -9.49 -10.95
C HIS A 178 3.47 -9.15 -9.82
N ILE A 179 3.67 -8.02 -9.12
CA ILE A 179 2.72 -7.55 -8.10
C ILE A 179 1.35 -7.23 -8.72
N ALA A 180 1.31 -6.52 -9.85
CA ALA A 180 0.06 -6.19 -10.52
C ALA A 180 -0.72 -7.46 -10.91
N ASN A 181 -0.03 -8.49 -11.41
CA ASN A 181 -0.64 -9.79 -11.73
C ASN A 181 -1.16 -10.50 -10.48
N ALA A 182 -0.38 -10.55 -9.39
CA ALA A 182 -0.80 -11.16 -8.13
C ALA A 182 -2.03 -10.48 -7.53
N GLU A 183 -2.14 -9.16 -7.68
CA GLU A 183 -3.28 -8.35 -7.22
C GLU A 183 -4.43 -8.28 -8.24
N SER A 184 -4.30 -8.94 -9.41
CA SER A 184 -5.28 -8.89 -10.51
C SER A 184 -5.61 -7.47 -10.99
N ALA A 185 -4.64 -6.56 -10.92
CA ALA A 185 -4.77 -5.16 -11.32
C ALA A 185 -4.12 -4.92 -12.69
N VAL A 186 -4.75 -4.08 -13.51
CA VAL A 186 -4.20 -3.70 -14.82
C VAL A 186 -3.09 -2.67 -14.62
N LEU A 187 -1.85 -3.04 -15.01
CA LEU A 187 -0.73 -2.11 -15.00
C LEU A 187 -0.87 -1.08 -16.12
N GLN A 188 -1.10 0.17 -15.75
CA GLN A 188 -1.16 1.32 -16.65
C GLN A 188 0.25 1.76 -17.02
N LYS A 189 0.46 2.02 -18.31
CA LYS A 189 1.68 2.61 -18.85
C LYS A 189 1.72 4.11 -18.61
#